data_AF-A0A3B5LK69-F1
#
_entry.id   AF-A0A3B5LK69-F1
#
_cell.length_a   1.000
_cell.length_b   1.000
_cell.length_c   1.000
_cell.angle_alpha   90.00
_cell.angle_beta   90.00
_cell.angle_gamma   90.00
#
_symmetry.space_group_name_H-M   'P 1'
#
loop_
_entity.id
_entity.type
_entity.pdbx_description
1 polymer ?
#
loop_
_entity_poly.entity_id
_entity_poly.type
_entity_poly.pdbx_seq_one_letter_code
_entity_poly.pdbx_strand_id
1 'polypeptide(L)'
;MPRVLIVGDEAVNGISHVCNPKKTRVISFPGDTVSDLTQKVLSLTADQSDIESLVVHVGANDVAKQKSEILKKDFNILLKTLRMLKMKLFLSGPIPSPQWGDGKHSRLDMINKWLIKSCSASSVTFIHNLWIYWQRFHLFGRSGRNLNKHGIKLLTSIWDFF
;
A
#
# COMPACT_ATOMS: atom_id res chain seq x y z
N MET A 1 4.61 11.90 19.60
CA MET A 1 4.92 12.22 18.21
C MET A 1 4.76 10.95 17.41
N PRO A 2 3.99 10.97 16.31
CA PRO A 2 3.84 9.79 15.46
C PRO A 2 5.21 9.36 14.94
N ARG A 3 5.52 8.07 15.02
CA ARG A 3 6.76 7.48 14.48
C ARG A 3 6.52 6.80 13.14
N VAL A 4 5.25 6.53 12.82
CA VAL A 4 4.85 5.84 11.60
C VAL A 4 3.96 6.76 10.77
N LEU A 5 4.34 6.98 9.52
CA LEU A 5 3.50 7.60 8.51
C LEU A 5 2.98 6.52 7.57
N ILE A 6 1.66 6.44 7.42
CA ILE A 6 0.99 5.57 6.46
C ILE A 6 0.40 6.45 5.38
N VAL A 7 0.80 6.22 4.14
CA VAL A 7 0.27 6.92 2.96
C VAL A 7 -0.27 5.89 1.98
N GLY A 8 -1.47 6.08 1.47
CA GLY A 8 -1.98 5.14 0.49
C GLY A 8 -3.26 5.56 -0.21
N ASP A 9 -3.74 4.66 -1.06
CA ASP A 9 -5.01 4.79 -1.76
C ASP A 9 -6.22 4.62 -0.81
N GLU A 10 -7.41 4.36 -1.35
CA GLU A 10 -8.63 4.19 -0.55
C GLU A 10 -8.57 3.03 0.46
N ALA A 11 -7.69 2.04 0.29
CA ALA A 11 -7.62 0.88 1.17
C ALA A 11 -7.10 1.23 2.58
N VAL A 12 -6.37 2.33 2.73
CA VAL A 12 -5.89 2.81 4.03
C VAL A 12 -6.91 3.70 4.75
N ASN A 13 -8.05 3.99 4.11
CA ASN A 13 -9.10 4.78 4.72
C ASN A 13 -9.66 4.05 5.95
N GLY A 14 -9.79 4.78 7.06
CA GLY A 14 -10.28 4.26 8.33
C GLY A 14 -9.24 3.57 9.22
N ILE A 15 -7.99 3.40 8.77
CA ILE A 15 -6.89 2.90 9.62
C ILE A 15 -6.65 3.80 10.83
N SER A 16 -6.80 5.12 10.66
CA SER A 16 -6.67 6.10 11.75
C SER A 16 -7.63 5.85 12.92
N HIS A 17 -8.75 5.15 12.71
CA HIS A 17 -9.70 4.81 13.77
C HIS A 17 -9.28 3.61 14.63
N VAL A 18 -8.31 2.81 14.17
CA VAL A 18 -7.83 1.62 14.89
C VAL A 18 -6.39 1.76 15.39
N CYS A 19 -5.62 2.71 14.85
CA CYS A 19 -4.26 2.99 15.29
C CYS A 19 -4.21 4.06 16.39
N ASN A 20 -3.13 4.08 17.18
CA ASN A 20 -2.90 5.14 18.16
C ASN A 20 -2.44 6.42 17.45
N PRO A 21 -3.21 7.53 17.48
CA PRO A 21 -2.89 8.76 16.76
C PRO A 21 -1.62 9.45 17.28
N LYS A 22 -1.16 9.12 18.50
CA LYS A 22 0.12 9.62 19.03
C LYS A 22 1.33 8.89 18.43
N LYS A 23 1.14 7.71 17.83
CA LYS A 23 2.18 6.85 17.24
C LYS A 23 2.09 6.77 15.70
N THR A 24 0.91 6.92 15.15
CA THR A 24 0.66 6.68 13.72
C THR A 24 -0.13 7.84 13.11
N ARG A 25 0.38 8.38 12.00
CA ARG A 25 -0.34 9.31 11.13
C ARG A 25 -0.73 8.57 9.85
N VAL A 26 -1.98 8.72 9.43
CA VAL A 26 -2.50 8.09 8.21
C VAL A 26 -3.01 9.16 7.26
N ILE A 27 -2.62 9.06 5.99
CA ILE A 27 -3.05 9.95 4.91
C ILE A 27 -3.54 9.08 3.75
N SER A 28 -4.82 9.21 3.40
CA SER A 28 -5.43 8.46 2.29
C SER A 28 -5.69 9.40 1.11
N PHE A 29 -5.39 8.92 -0.09
CA PHE A 29 -5.70 9.57 -1.36
C PHE A 29 -6.53 8.62 -2.23
N PRO A 30 -7.86 8.58 -2.03
CA PRO A 30 -8.74 7.68 -2.79
C PRO A 30 -8.60 7.86 -4.30
N GLY A 31 -8.48 6.75 -5.04
CA GLY A 31 -8.34 6.76 -6.49
C GLY A 31 -6.93 7.01 -7.04
N ASP A 32 -5.97 7.37 -6.19
CA ASP A 32 -4.58 7.55 -6.60
C ASP A 32 -3.99 6.26 -7.18
N THR A 33 -3.14 6.45 -8.19
CA THR A 33 -2.25 5.43 -8.71
C THR A 33 -0.87 5.47 -8.08
N VAL A 34 -0.04 4.48 -8.40
CA VAL A 34 1.40 4.48 -8.04
C VAL A 34 2.08 5.78 -8.45
N SER A 35 1.81 6.26 -9.67
CA SER A 35 2.42 7.50 -10.19
C SER A 35 1.98 8.73 -9.38
N ASP A 36 0.68 8.86 -9.10
CA ASP A 36 0.12 9.98 -8.33
C ASP A 36 0.72 10.04 -6.92
N LEU A 37 0.75 8.88 -6.24
CA LEU A 37 1.25 8.79 -4.87
C LEU A 37 2.76 9.06 -4.80
N THR A 38 3.52 8.66 -5.83
CA THR A 38 4.96 8.92 -5.91
C THR A 38 5.28 10.42 -5.87
N GLN A 39 4.47 11.26 -6.52
CA GLN A 39 4.66 12.71 -6.49
C GLN A 39 4.39 13.31 -5.10
N LYS A 40 3.45 12.72 -4.35
CA LYS A 40 3.02 13.20 -3.04
C LYS A 40 3.93 12.73 -1.90
N VAL A 41 4.51 11.54 -2.00
CA VAL A 41 5.33 10.96 -0.92
C VAL A 41 6.52 11.86 -0.55
N LEU A 42 7.16 12.50 -1.53
CA LEU A 42 8.29 13.40 -1.25
C LEU A 42 7.87 14.62 -0.43
N SER A 43 6.78 15.29 -0.81
CA SER A 43 6.31 16.46 -0.06
C SER A 43 5.78 16.11 1.32
N LEU A 44 5.20 14.92 1.49
CA LEU A 44 4.70 14.44 2.79
C LEU A 44 5.81 14.05 3.77
N THR A 45 7.03 13.83 3.28
CA THR A 45 8.19 13.41 4.07
C THR A 45 9.26 14.49 4.20
N ALA A 46 9.21 15.54 3.37
CA ALA A 46 9.95 16.78 3.59
C ALA A 46 9.58 17.31 4.99
N ASP A 47 10.59 17.56 5.82
CA ASP A 47 10.45 18.16 7.15
C ASP A 47 9.82 17.28 8.26
N GLN A 48 9.71 15.97 8.06
CA GLN A 48 9.21 15.04 9.08
C GLN A 48 10.37 14.37 9.87
N SER A 49 11.07 15.14 10.69
CA SER A 49 12.23 14.66 11.46
C SER A 49 11.89 13.63 12.55
N ASP A 50 10.61 13.49 12.92
CA ASP A 50 10.10 12.58 13.95
C ASP A 50 9.57 11.24 13.40
N ILE A 51 9.45 11.09 12.07
CA ILE A 51 8.97 9.87 11.42
C ILE A 51 10.12 8.86 11.24
N GLU A 52 10.01 7.72 11.92
CA GLU A 52 10.98 6.62 11.83
C GLU A 52 10.65 5.63 10.71
N SER A 53 9.37 5.47 10.38
CA SER A 53 8.89 4.49 9.39
C SER A 53 7.82 5.06 8.47
N LEU A 54 7.91 4.73 7.18
CA LEU A 54 6.92 5.05 6.16
C LEU A 54 6.35 3.75 5.57
N VAL A 55 5.02 3.63 5.61
CA VAL A 55 4.26 2.61 4.89
C VAL A 55 3.56 3.27 3.71
N VAL A 56 3.86 2.79 2.49
CA VAL A 56 3.17 3.20 1.27
C VAL A 56 2.28 2.05 0.81
N HIS A 57 0.97 2.28 0.70
CA HIS A 57 0.00 1.31 0.21
C HIS A 57 -0.62 1.78 -1.10
N VAL A 58 -0.38 1.09 -2.21
CA VAL A 58 -0.88 1.53 -3.52
C VAL A 58 -0.90 0.42 -4.57
N GLY A 59 -1.68 0.65 -5.62
CA GLY A 59 -1.58 -0.02 -6.91
C GLY A 59 -2.81 -0.82 -7.30
N ALA A 60 -3.86 -0.84 -6.46
CA ALA A 60 -5.11 -1.51 -6.80
C ALA A 60 -5.80 -0.83 -7.99
N ASN A 61 -5.78 0.51 -8.01
CA ASN A 61 -6.28 1.34 -9.10
C ASN A 61 -5.54 1.08 -10.42
N ASP A 62 -4.22 0.85 -10.37
CA ASP A 62 -3.41 0.54 -11.54
C ASP A 62 -3.66 -0.86 -12.11
N VAL A 63 -3.78 -1.86 -11.24
CA VAL A 63 -4.14 -3.23 -11.64
C VAL A 63 -5.50 -3.24 -12.34
N ALA A 64 -6.46 -2.44 -11.85
CA ALA A 64 -7.76 -2.29 -12.46
C ALA A 64 -7.70 -1.70 -13.90
N LYS A 65 -6.70 -0.87 -14.20
CA LYS A 65 -6.44 -0.32 -15.55
C LYS A 65 -5.82 -1.32 -16.53
N GLN A 66 -5.35 -2.48 -16.06
CA GLN A 66 -4.84 -3.59 -16.89
C GLN A 66 -3.59 -3.26 -17.74
N LYS A 67 -2.77 -2.29 -17.32
CA LYS A 67 -1.52 -1.89 -18.02
C LYS A 67 -0.27 -2.30 -17.24
N SER A 68 0.02 -3.60 -17.18
CA SER A 68 1.05 -4.17 -16.29
C SER A 68 2.46 -3.63 -16.50
N GLU A 69 2.88 -3.35 -17.74
CA GLU A 69 4.23 -2.82 -18.01
C GLU A 69 4.37 -1.36 -17.57
N ILE A 70 3.30 -0.57 -17.71
CA ILE A 70 3.26 0.79 -17.16
C ILE A 70 3.32 0.73 -15.64
N LEU A 71 2.54 -0.16 -15.03
CA LEU A 71 2.53 -0.33 -13.57
C LEU A 71 3.91 -0.72 -13.01
N LYS A 72 4.64 -1.65 -13.65
CA LYS A 72 6.02 -1.96 -13.26
C LYS A 72 6.94 -0.75 -13.37
N LYS A 73 6.80 0.05 -14.43
CA LYS A 73 7.58 1.29 -14.60
C LYS A 73 7.28 2.28 -13.47
N ASP A 74 6.02 2.48 -13.13
CA ASP A 74 5.61 3.40 -12.07
C ASP A 74 6.11 2.92 -10.70
N PHE A 75 6.04 1.62 -10.41
CA PHE A 75 6.65 1.05 -9.20
C PHE A 75 8.17 1.21 -9.17
N ASN A 76 8.86 1.08 -10.30
CA ASN A 76 10.31 1.33 -10.34
C ASN A 76 10.64 2.78 -9.97
N ILE A 77 9.83 3.74 -10.41
CA ILE A 77 9.99 5.16 -10.04
C ILE A 77 9.72 5.32 -8.54
N LEU A 78 8.60 4.77 -8.03
CA LEU A 78 8.30 4.81 -6.59
C LEU A 78 9.44 4.22 -5.75
N LEU A 79 9.94 3.04 -6.09
CA LEU A 79 11.03 2.38 -5.36
C LEU A 79 12.31 3.22 -5.39
N LYS A 80 12.64 3.87 -6.51
CA LYS A 80 13.78 4.81 -6.57
C LYS A 80 13.56 5.99 -5.63
N THR A 81 12.35 6.56 -5.63
CA THR A 81 11.97 7.67 -4.74
C THR A 81 12.10 7.28 -3.26
N LEU A 82 11.55 6.13 -2.88
CA LEU A 82 11.59 5.65 -1.50
C LEU A 82 13.03 5.45 -1.01
N ARG A 83 13.92 4.89 -1.85
CA ARG A 83 15.32 4.63 -1.48
C ARG A 83 16.13 5.89 -1.16
N MET A 84 15.67 7.07 -1.56
CA MET A 84 16.32 8.34 -1.20
C MET A 84 15.99 8.77 0.24
N LEU A 85 14.96 8.21 0.85
CA LEU A 85 14.52 8.55 2.20
C LEU A 85 15.36 7.81 3.25
N LYS A 86 15.74 8.52 4.31
CA LYS A 86 16.55 8.00 5.42
C LYS A 86 15.69 7.50 6.59
N MET A 87 14.75 6.60 6.30
CA MET A 87 13.82 6.02 7.29
C MET A 87 13.54 4.55 6.95
N LYS A 88 12.83 3.82 7.82
CA LYS A 88 12.40 2.45 7.50
C LYS A 88 11.25 2.49 6.48
N LEU A 89 11.34 1.70 5.42
CA LEU A 89 10.43 1.80 4.26
C LEU A 89 9.69 0.50 4.04
N PHE A 90 8.36 0.62 3.91
CA PHE A 90 7.47 -0.50 3.68
C PHE A 90 6.59 -0.21 2.49
N LEU A 91 6.59 -1.12 1.51
CA LEU A 91 5.66 -1.10 0.40
C LEU A 91 4.60 -2.17 0.64
N SER A 92 3.41 -1.74 1.01
CA SER A 92 2.24 -2.61 1.07
C SER A 92 1.63 -2.75 -0.32
N GLY A 93 1.74 -3.94 -0.91
CA GLY A 93 1.23 -4.22 -2.25
C GLY A 93 -0.31 -4.16 -2.34
N PRO A 94 -0.85 -4.14 -3.58
CA PRO A 94 -2.28 -3.98 -3.80
C PRO A 94 -3.10 -5.08 -3.15
N ILE A 95 -4.24 -4.71 -2.55
CA ILE A 95 -5.24 -5.65 -2.06
C ILE A 95 -6.19 -6.03 -3.22
N PRO A 96 -6.43 -7.33 -3.47
CA PRO A 96 -7.41 -7.75 -4.47
C PRO A 96 -8.81 -7.31 -4.07
N SER A 97 -9.57 -6.74 -5.00
CA SER A 97 -11.00 -6.57 -4.80
C SER A 97 -11.73 -7.90 -4.99
N PRO A 98 -12.70 -8.25 -4.14
CA PRO A 98 -13.56 -9.43 -4.34
C PRO A 98 -14.36 -9.42 -5.66
N GLN A 99 -14.50 -8.27 -6.30
CA GLN A 99 -15.22 -8.13 -7.57
C GLN A 99 -14.34 -8.39 -8.80
N TRP A 100 -13.04 -8.63 -8.60
CA TRP A 100 -12.14 -8.92 -9.70
C TRP A 100 -12.34 -10.35 -10.18
N GLY A 101 -12.25 -10.55 -11.50
CA GLY A 101 -12.18 -11.88 -12.10
C GLY A 101 -10.73 -12.36 -12.22
N ASP A 102 -10.57 -13.61 -12.62
CA ASP A 102 -9.28 -14.32 -12.72
C ASP A 102 -8.21 -13.55 -13.49
N GLY A 103 -8.59 -12.83 -14.55
CA GLY A 103 -7.65 -12.03 -15.33
C GLY A 103 -6.98 -10.89 -14.55
N LYS A 104 -7.71 -10.16 -13.68
CA LYS A 104 -7.11 -9.11 -12.82
C LYS A 104 -6.29 -9.73 -11.70
N HIS A 105 -6.73 -10.88 -11.21
CA HIS A 105 -6.05 -11.62 -10.17
C HIS A 105 -4.71 -12.22 -10.61
N SER A 106 -4.66 -12.83 -11.80
CA SER A 106 -3.40 -13.31 -12.40
C SER A 106 -2.42 -12.16 -12.62
N ARG A 107 -2.91 -10.99 -13.07
CA ARG A 107 -2.06 -9.80 -13.19
C ARG A 107 -1.52 -9.32 -11.85
N LEU A 108 -2.35 -9.30 -10.79
CA LEU A 108 -1.91 -8.95 -9.45
C LEU A 108 -0.87 -9.96 -8.92
N ASP A 109 -1.06 -11.26 -9.13
CA ASP A 109 -0.08 -12.29 -8.76
C ASP A 109 1.27 -12.07 -9.47
N MET A 110 1.25 -11.82 -10.78
CA MET A 110 2.46 -11.50 -11.56
C MET A 110 3.16 -10.25 -11.02
N ILE A 111 2.41 -9.18 -10.74
CA ILE A 111 2.95 -7.93 -10.19
C ILE A 111 3.54 -8.16 -8.80
N ASN A 112 2.87 -8.90 -7.92
CA ASN A 112 3.36 -9.19 -6.58
C ASN A 112 4.63 -10.05 -6.59
N LYS A 113 4.71 -11.08 -7.43
CA LYS A 113 5.93 -11.88 -7.62
C LYS A 113 7.11 -11.01 -8.07
N TRP A 114 6.84 -10.06 -8.97
CA TRP A 114 7.84 -9.10 -9.41
C TRP A 114 8.23 -8.13 -8.28
N LEU A 115 7.26 -7.57 -7.53
CA LEU A 115 7.52 -6.67 -6.40
C LEU A 115 8.33 -7.34 -5.29
N ILE A 116 8.07 -8.61 -4.97
CA ILE A 116 8.87 -9.38 -4.01
C ILE A 116 10.35 -9.36 -4.41
N LYS A 117 10.65 -9.66 -5.68
CA LYS A 117 12.02 -9.67 -6.21
C LYS A 117 12.64 -8.27 -6.27
N SER A 118 11.88 -7.27 -6.71
CA SER A 118 12.34 -5.88 -6.83
C SER A 118 12.62 -5.23 -5.48
N CYS A 119 11.82 -5.57 -4.47
CA CYS A 119 11.99 -5.07 -3.11
C CYS A 119 13.12 -5.79 -2.38
N SER A 120 13.30 -7.11 -2.57
CA SER A 120 14.42 -7.86 -1.98
C SER A 120 15.79 -7.38 -2.47
N ALA A 121 15.85 -6.80 -3.66
CA ALA A 121 17.04 -6.13 -4.19
C ALA A 121 17.24 -4.70 -3.64
N SER A 122 16.52 -4.31 -2.58
CA SER A 122 16.51 -2.96 -2.01
C SER A 122 16.30 -2.94 -0.50
N SER A 123 16.42 -1.76 0.12
CA SER A 123 16.11 -1.55 1.54
C SER A 123 14.61 -1.41 1.86
N VAL A 124 13.73 -1.60 0.87
CA VAL A 124 12.27 -1.49 1.04
C VAL A 124 11.70 -2.86 1.40
N THR A 125 11.00 -2.96 2.52
CA THR A 125 10.31 -4.20 2.93
C THR A 125 8.97 -4.30 2.21
N PHE A 126 8.73 -5.40 1.49
CA PHE A 126 7.46 -5.62 0.81
C PHE A 126 6.46 -6.38 1.68
N ILE A 127 5.23 -5.88 1.76
CA ILE A 127 4.12 -6.52 2.46
C ILE A 127 3.15 -7.08 1.41
N HIS A 128 3.07 -8.41 1.35
CA HIS A 128 2.30 -9.13 0.35
C HIS A 128 0.87 -9.43 0.84
N ASN A 129 -0.12 -8.75 0.27
CA ASN A 129 -1.52 -8.84 0.74
C ASN A 129 -2.40 -9.85 -0.03
N LEU A 130 -2.00 -10.30 -1.23
CA LEU A 130 -2.88 -11.05 -2.14
C LEU A 130 -3.56 -12.24 -1.49
N TRP A 131 -2.78 -13.21 -0.99
CA TRP A 131 -3.33 -14.44 -0.40
C TRP A 131 -4.07 -14.21 0.91
N ILE A 132 -3.78 -13.10 1.60
CA ILE A 132 -4.44 -12.76 2.87
C ILE A 132 -5.88 -12.29 2.62
N TYR A 133 -6.10 -11.55 1.53
CA TYR A 133 -7.40 -10.96 1.19
C TYR A 133 -8.16 -11.72 0.09
N TRP A 134 -7.50 -12.68 -0.57
CA TRP A 134 -8.09 -13.50 -1.63
C TRP A 134 -9.40 -14.15 -1.19
N GLN A 135 -10.47 -13.93 -1.94
CA GLN A 135 -11.81 -14.49 -1.70
C GLN A 135 -12.38 -14.22 -0.28
N ARG A 136 -11.81 -13.27 0.47
CA ARG A 136 -12.32 -12.92 1.81
C ARG A 136 -13.32 -11.78 1.75
N PHE A 137 -14.45 -12.01 1.08
CA PHE A 137 -15.53 -11.02 0.86
C PHE A 137 -15.97 -10.33 2.17
N HIS A 138 -15.99 -11.07 3.29
CA HIS A 138 -16.37 -10.56 4.60
C HIS A 138 -15.44 -9.48 5.18
N LEU A 139 -14.27 -9.22 4.56
CA LEU A 139 -13.34 -8.15 4.96
C LEU A 139 -13.60 -6.82 4.24
N PHE A 140 -14.50 -6.80 3.27
CA PHE A 140 -14.78 -5.62 2.43
C PHE A 140 -16.13 -4.98 2.77
N GLY A 141 -16.26 -3.70 2.43
CA GLY A 141 -17.56 -3.02 2.38
C GLY A 141 -18.39 -3.47 1.18
N ARG A 142 -19.65 -3.00 1.11
CA ARG A 142 -20.60 -3.39 0.04
C ARG A 142 -20.07 -3.20 -1.38
N SER A 143 -19.26 -2.16 -1.61
CA SER A 143 -18.70 -1.86 -2.93
C SER A 143 -17.50 -2.74 -3.30
N GLY A 144 -16.97 -3.57 -2.40
CA GLY A 144 -15.77 -4.39 -2.65
C GLY A 144 -14.49 -3.60 -2.91
N ARG A 145 -14.51 -2.26 -2.80
CA ARG A 145 -13.33 -1.39 -3.02
C ARG A 145 -12.62 -1.08 -1.71
N ASN A 146 -13.39 -0.72 -0.69
CA ASN A 146 -12.87 -0.38 0.64
C ASN A 146 -12.94 -1.58 1.57
N LEU A 147 -11.98 -1.66 2.49
CA LEU A 147 -12.02 -2.58 3.62
C LEU A 147 -13.10 -2.13 4.62
N ASN A 148 -13.73 -3.11 5.26
CA ASN A 148 -14.56 -2.84 6.44
C ASN A 148 -13.71 -2.89 7.72
N LYS A 149 -14.33 -2.70 8.90
CA LYS A 149 -13.61 -2.71 10.19
C LYS A 149 -12.77 -3.98 10.43
N HIS A 150 -13.23 -5.15 10.01
CA HIS A 150 -12.49 -6.41 10.15
C HIS A 150 -11.31 -6.48 9.18
N GLY A 151 -11.51 -6.04 7.93
CA GLY A 151 -10.44 -5.92 6.95
C GLY A 151 -9.35 -4.94 7.41
N ILE A 152 -9.74 -3.78 7.91
CA ILE A 152 -8.80 -2.79 8.46
C ILE A 152 -8.02 -3.35 9.65
N LYS A 153 -8.71 -4.03 10.59
CA LYS A 153 -8.04 -4.65 11.74
C LYS A 153 -7.04 -5.73 11.32
N LEU A 154 -7.37 -6.51 10.28
CA LEU A 154 -6.43 -7.48 9.71
C LEU A 154 -5.24 -6.78 9.06
N LEU A 155 -5.47 -5.72 8.28
CA LEU A 155 -4.42 -4.97 7.59
C LEU A 155 -3.42 -4.40 8.59
N THR A 156 -3.91 -3.76 9.65
CA THR A 156 -3.04 -3.21 10.70
C THR A 156 -2.28 -4.30 11.44
N SER A 157 -2.89 -5.47 11.71
CA SER A 157 -2.19 -6.59 12.35
C SER A 157 -1.01 -7.14 11.54
N ILE A 158 -1.05 -7.01 10.21
CA ILE A 158 0.06 -7.37 9.33
C ILE A 158 1.17 -6.32 9.40
N TRP A 159 0.81 -5.07 9.70
CA TRP A 159 1.73 -3.94 9.80
C TRP A 159 2.27 -3.74 11.21
N ASP A 160 1.79 -4.47 12.22
CA ASP A 160 2.19 -4.37 13.64
C ASP A 160 3.66 -4.80 13.92
N PHE A 161 4.53 -4.77 12.91
CA PHE A 161 5.99 -4.82 13.05
C PHE A 161 6.60 -3.46 13.48
N PHE A 162 5.82 -2.56 14.11
CA PHE A 162 6.25 -1.24 14.64
C PHE A 162 5.77 -0.94 16.07
#